data_AF-A0A822XD10-F1
#
_entry.id   AF-A0A822XD10-F1
#
_cell.length_a   1.000
_cell.length_b   1.000
_cell.length_c   1.000
_cell.angle_alpha   90.00
_cell.angle_beta   90.00
_cell.angle_gamma   90.00
#
_symmetry.space_group_name_H-M   'P 1'
#
loop_
_entity.id
_entity.type
_entity.pdbx_description
1 polymer ?
#
loop_
_entity_poly.entity_id
_entity_poly.type
_entity_poly.pdbx_seq_one_letter_code
_entity_poly.pdbx_strand_id
1 'polypeptide(L)'
;GPYASLVISNFWHQVQNVGGQISTDGLNYDYFGFPDRDSDLPEIEVDLMPGSLGDEWDYTKPHKEMRAFPVPSGGLYFPDYFIDGDDAYLDTSLNWWTGVTMNGSSLPSQYCSFDSSGILHCVRADGIILTHMISSDGGEMWDNQTYDLSGVASELEEWEFHSNGFHDLFVLNVRYQSSSGPDIDVSWHVRDYSESLEPDLRTNIGLGDLDSTSGAGNDIRFDFASIGILPDGGAVIAYHDSSDPDPLFGVETLLPLEYGFLQG
;
A
#
# COMPACT_ATOMS: atom_id res chain seq x y z
N GLY A 1 -15.77 17.78 -16.31
CA GLY A 1 -17.25 17.70 -16.19
C GLY A 1 -17.62 17.68 -14.71
N PRO A 2 -18.82 17.23 -14.33
CA PRO A 2 -19.08 16.79 -12.95
C PRO A 2 -18.17 15.60 -12.58
N TYR A 3 -18.05 15.29 -11.29
CA TYR A 3 -17.35 14.09 -10.83
C TYR A 3 -18.06 12.80 -11.27
N ALA A 4 -17.29 11.77 -11.54
CA ALA A 4 -17.75 10.40 -11.75
C ALA A 4 -16.93 9.46 -10.85
N SER A 5 -17.53 8.41 -10.35
CA SER A 5 -16.87 7.36 -9.59
C SER A 5 -16.60 6.17 -10.49
N LEU A 6 -15.33 5.79 -10.62
CA LEU A 6 -14.95 4.52 -11.21
C LEU A 6 -14.91 3.47 -10.08
N VAL A 7 -15.73 2.44 -10.21
CA VAL A 7 -15.79 1.30 -9.30
C VAL A 7 -14.98 0.16 -9.90
N ILE A 8 -13.86 -0.12 -9.28
CA ILE A 8 -12.96 -1.21 -9.64
C ILE A 8 -13.06 -2.23 -8.51
N SER A 9 -13.27 -3.51 -8.83
CA SER A 9 -13.25 -4.55 -7.80
C SER A 9 -11.86 -5.14 -7.67
N ASN A 10 -11.33 -5.16 -6.45
CA ASN A 10 -9.95 -5.58 -6.16
C ASN A 10 -9.71 -7.08 -6.40
N PHE A 11 -10.76 -7.90 -6.50
CA PHE A 11 -10.66 -9.35 -6.74
C PHE A 11 -10.73 -9.75 -8.22
N TRP A 12 -10.70 -8.75 -9.12
CA TRP A 12 -10.90 -8.93 -10.56
C TRP A 12 -9.82 -9.73 -11.29
N HIS A 13 -8.65 -9.91 -10.69
CA HIS A 13 -7.51 -10.59 -11.32
C HIS A 13 -7.75 -12.04 -11.75
N GLN A 14 -8.90 -12.67 -11.48
CA GLN A 14 -9.00 -14.13 -11.55
C GLN A 14 -9.99 -14.75 -12.53
N VAL A 15 -11.03 -14.07 -13.09
CA VAL A 15 -12.04 -14.88 -13.83
C VAL A 15 -12.87 -14.29 -14.98
N GLN A 16 -13.11 -12.99 -15.13
CA GLN A 16 -14.00 -12.50 -16.22
C GLN A 16 -13.62 -11.09 -16.72
N ASN A 17 -13.31 -10.91 -18.01
CA ASN A 17 -12.92 -9.65 -18.67
C ASN A 17 -14.08 -8.63 -18.85
N VAL A 18 -14.88 -8.37 -17.83
CA VAL A 18 -16.05 -7.46 -17.85
C VAL A 18 -15.81 -6.15 -17.08
N GLY A 19 -14.62 -5.55 -17.17
CA GLY A 19 -14.25 -4.21 -16.66
C GLY A 19 -14.76 -3.71 -15.27
N GLY A 20 -14.29 -2.53 -14.87
CA GLY A 20 -14.91 -1.79 -13.77
C GLY A 20 -16.32 -1.29 -14.13
N GLN A 21 -16.93 -0.53 -13.24
CA GLN A 21 -18.15 0.22 -13.52
C GLN A 21 -17.89 1.71 -13.36
N ILE A 22 -18.62 2.55 -14.08
CA ILE A 22 -18.61 4.00 -13.87
C ILE A 22 -19.99 4.49 -13.44
N SER A 23 -20.02 5.43 -12.49
CA SER A 23 -21.24 6.09 -12.05
C SER A 23 -21.06 7.60 -12.00
N THR A 24 -22.02 8.35 -12.53
CA THR A 24 -22.02 9.84 -12.48
C THR A 24 -23.01 10.41 -11.48
N ASP A 25 -23.84 9.55 -10.87
CA ASP A 25 -24.88 9.93 -9.90
C ASP A 25 -24.84 9.09 -8.60
N GLY A 26 -23.93 8.11 -8.51
CA GLY A 26 -23.78 7.19 -7.39
C GLY A 26 -24.86 6.11 -7.28
N LEU A 27 -25.85 6.11 -8.19
CA LEU A 27 -27.02 5.22 -8.15
C LEU A 27 -27.08 4.28 -9.36
N ASN A 28 -26.61 4.74 -10.52
CA ASN A 28 -26.57 3.99 -11.76
C ASN A 28 -25.12 3.69 -12.15
N TYR A 29 -24.85 2.44 -12.53
CA TYR A 29 -23.51 1.92 -12.82
C TYR A 29 -23.47 1.34 -14.22
N ASP A 30 -22.60 1.88 -15.06
CA ASP A 30 -22.41 1.46 -16.44
C ASP A 30 -21.10 0.68 -16.61
N TYR A 31 -21.12 -0.29 -17.54
CA TYR A 31 -19.97 -0.89 -18.23
C TYR A 31 -18.76 0.04 -18.42
N PHE A 32 -17.64 -0.13 -17.67
CA PHE A 32 -16.35 0.50 -18.01
C PHE A 32 -15.27 -0.55 -18.31
N GLY A 33 -14.92 -0.70 -19.59
CA GLY A 33 -13.96 -1.70 -20.05
C GLY A 33 -12.53 -1.43 -19.58
N PHE A 34 -11.85 -2.50 -19.19
CA PHE A 34 -10.40 -2.52 -18.97
C PHE A 34 -9.74 -3.25 -20.15
N PRO A 35 -8.49 -2.93 -20.51
CA PRO A 35 -7.76 -3.64 -21.54
C PRO A 35 -7.48 -5.08 -21.08
N ASP A 36 -7.51 -6.03 -22.02
CA ASP A 36 -7.04 -7.39 -21.77
C ASP A 36 -5.54 -7.34 -21.41
N ARG A 37 -5.08 -8.27 -20.58
CA ARG A 37 -3.69 -8.29 -20.06
C ARG A 37 -2.63 -8.55 -21.15
N ASP A 38 -3.05 -8.99 -22.33
CA ASP A 38 -2.23 -9.18 -23.54
C ASP A 38 -2.51 -8.13 -24.62
N SER A 39 -3.20 -7.03 -24.27
CA SER A 39 -3.43 -5.91 -25.19
C SER A 39 -2.13 -5.17 -25.48
N ASP A 40 -1.98 -4.75 -26.73
CA ASP A 40 -0.91 -3.86 -27.19
C ASP A 40 -1.49 -2.45 -27.35
N LEU A 41 -1.22 -1.57 -26.38
CA LEU A 41 -1.68 -0.19 -26.35
C LEU A 41 -0.55 0.77 -26.74
N PRO A 42 -0.86 1.97 -27.26
CA PRO A 42 0.15 2.99 -27.41
C PRO A 42 0.77 3.38 -26.07
N GLU A 43 2.08 3.60 -26.06
CA GLU A 43 2.82 4.09 -24.90
C GLU A 43 2.54 5.57 -24.64
N ILE A 44 2.54 5.95 -23.36
CA ILE A 44 2.56 7.33 -22.89
C ILE A 44 3.52 7.48 -21.71
N GLU A 45 4.32 8.54 -21.76
CA GLU A 45 5.14 8.96 -20.63
C GLU A 45 4.24 9.59 -19.55
N VAL A 46 4.34 9.09 -18.32
CA VAL A 46 3.62 9.62 -17.16
C VAL A 46 4.61 10.35 -16.26
N ASP A 47 4.27 11.59 -15.88
CA ASP A 47 5.11 12.38 -14.96
C ASP A 47 5.01 11.83 -13.54
N LEU A 48 6.06 11.09 -13.14
CA LEU A 48 6.23 10.53 -11.81
C LEU A 48 7.27 11.32 -10.99
N MET A 49 7.68 12.51 -11.43
CA MET A 49 8.61 13.39 -10.71
C MET A 49 7.94 14.71 -10.32
N PRO A 50 6.92 14.69 -9.45
CA PRO A 50 6.12 15.88 -9.15
C PRO A 50 6.87 16.99 -8.39
N GLY A 51 8.00 16.66 -7.77
CA GLY A 51 8.51 17.45 -6.65
C GLY A 51 7.56 17.37 -5.45
N SER A 52 7.64 18.32 -4.53
CA SER A 52 6.79 18.31 -3.33
C SER A 52 5.31 18.44 -3.69
N LEU A 53 4.50 17.60 -3.06
CA LEU A 53 3.05 17.54 -3.18
C LEU A 53 2.39 18.20 -1.95
N GLY A 54 1.06 18.34 -1.97
CA GLY A 54 0.34 18.83 -0.80
C GLY A 54 0.18 17.76 0.28
N ASP A 55 -0.05 18.19 1.53
CA ASP A 55 -0.23 17.30 2.70
C ASP A 55 -1.35 16.27 2.50
N GLU A 56 -2.31 16.52 1.59
CA GLU A 56 -3.33 15.53 1.25
C GLU A 56 -2.75 14.18 0.79
N TRP A 57 -1.57 14.18 0.17
CA TRP A 57 -0.92 12.97 -0.34
C TRP A 57 -0.45 12.02 0.77
N ASP A 58 -0.30 12.51 1.99
CA ASP A 58 0.03 11.69 3.17
C ASP A 58 -1.14 10.86 3.69
N TYR A 59 -2.35 11.13 3.19
CA TYR A 59 -3.59 10.50 3.67
C TYR A 59 -4.39 9.81 2.55
N THR A 60 -3.96 9.94 1.29
CA THR A 60 -4.72 9.47 0.12
C THR A 60 -4.26 8.13 -0.44
N LYS A 61 -3.27 7.48 0.18
CA LYS A 61 -2.82 6.16 -0.30
C LYS A 61 -3.99 5.17 -0.26
N PRO A 62 -4.38 4.57 -1.40
CA PRO A 62 -5.37 3.51 -1.42
C PRO A 62 -4.85 2.23 -0.76
N HIS A 63 -5.79 1.34 -0.40
CA HIS A 63 -5.46 -0.01 0.04
C HIS A 63 -4.66 -0.74 -1.05
N LYS A 64 -3.60 -1.46 -0.68
CA LYS A 64 -2.64 -2.10 -1.61
C LYS A 64 -3.30 -3.02 -2.64
N GLU A 65 -4.41 -3.67 -2.28
CA GLU A 65 -5.13 -4.60 -3.16
C GLU A 65 -5.77 -3.90 -4.37
N MET A 66 -5.78 -2.57 -4.42
CA MET A 66 -6.08 -1.85 -5.66
C MET A 66 -4.98 -2.04 -6.72
N ARG A 67 -3.73 -2.36 -6.32
CA ARG A 67 -2.56 -2.55 -7.20
C ARG A 67 -2.37 -1.42 -8.21
N ALA A 68 -2.75 -0.24 -7.76
CA ALA A 68 -2.78 0.98 -8.52
C ALA A 68 -2.73 2.16 -7.56
N PHE A 69 -2.23 3.29 -8.04
CA PHE A 69 -2.15 4.51 -7.25
C PHE A 69 -2.45 5.74 -8.11
N PRO A 70 -2.99 6.81 -7.50
CA PRO A 70 -3.18 8.07 -8.21
C PRO A 70 -1.82 8.70 -8.53
N VAL A 71 -1.72 9.33 -9.70
CA VAL A 71 -0.52 10.10 -10.07
C VAL A 71 -0.80 11.60 -9.98
N PRO A 72 0.22 12.45 -9.74
CA PRO A 72 0.07 13.90 -9.58
C PRO A 72 -0.60 14.61 -10.76
N SER A 73 -0.41 14.11 -11.98
CA SER A 73 -1.09 14.62 -13.19
C SER A 73 -2.59 14.27 -13.26
N GLY A 74 -3.08 13.46 -12.32
CA GLY A 74 -4.40 12.84 -12.33
C GLY A 74 -4.42 11.51 -13.07
N GLY A 75 -5.46 10.70 -12.84
CA GLY A 75 -5.56 9.34 -13.38
C GLY A 75 -5.10 8.27 -12.38
N LEU A 76 -4.99 7.04 -12.85
CA LEU A 76 -4.53 5.89 -12.07
C LEU A 76 -3.43 5.15 -12.83
N TYR A 77 -2.33 4.87 -12.14
CA TYR A 77 -1.22 4.09 -12.66
C TYR A 77 -1.27 2.68 -12.06
N PHE A 78 -1.15 1.66 -12.91
CA PHE A 78 -1.27 0.24 -12.59
C PHE A 78 0.06 -0.44 -12.96
N PRO A 79 1.01 -0.55 -12.02
CA PRO A 79 2.26 -1.22 -12.32
C PRO A 79 2.07 -2.70 -12.62
N ASP A 80 2.94 -3.28 -13.46
CA ASP A 80 2.93 -4.72 -13.79
C ASP A 80 1.52 -5.22 -14.15
N TYR A 81 0.86 -4.44 -15.03
CA TYR A 81 -0.51 -4.70 -15.48
C TYR A 81 -0.56 -5.56 -16.74
N PHE A 82 0.44 -5.58 -17.61
CA PHE A 82 0.41 -6.45 -18.78
C PHE A 82 1.18 -7.75 -18.51
N ILE A 83 0.99 -8.79 -19.34
CA ILE A 83 1.65 -10.10 -19.15
C ILE A 83 3.16 -10.04 -19.41
N ASP A 84 3.59 -9.07 -20.22
CA ASP A 84 5.00 -8.77 -20.49
C ASP A 84 5.70 -7.99 -19.36
N GLY A 85 4.95 -7.54 -18.36
CA GLY A 85 5.45 -6.77 -17.22
C GLY A 85 5.34 -5.26 -17.40
N ASP A 86 4.69 -4.79 -18.48
CA ASP A 86 4.46 -3.36 -18.69
C ASP A 86 3.35 -2.82 -17.77
N ASP A 87 3.43 -1.52 -17.50
CA ASP A 87 2.46 -0.82 -16.68
C ASP A 87 1.27 -0.34 -17.52
N ALA A 88 0.10 -0.21 -16.91
CA ALA A 88 -1.05 0.45 -17.54
C ALA A 88 -1.33 1.81 -16.89
N TYR A 89 -1.80 2.76 -17.67
CA TYR A 89 -2.23 4.07 -17.19
C TYR A 89 -3.63 4.42 -17.68
N LEU A 90 -4.51 4.76 -16.75
CA LEU A 90 -5.83 5.30 -17.01
C LEU A 90 -5.81 6.82 -16.85
N ASP A 91 -5.92 7.54 -17.97
CA ASP A 91 -5.86 9.01 -17.97
C ASP A 91 -7.18 9.66 -17.50
N THR A 92 -7.15 10.98 -17.29
CA THR A 92 -8.33 11.75 -16.86
C THR A 92 -9.44 11.86 -17.91
N SER A 93 -9.17 11.44 -19.15
CA SER A 93 -10.14 11.34 -20.25
C SER A 93 -10.72 9.92 -20.39
N LEU A 94 -10.40 9.03 -19.45
CA LEU A 94 -10.81 7.62 -19.41
C LEU A 94 -10.24 6.78 -20.58
N ASN A 95 -9.07 7.13 -21.08
CA ASN A 95 -8.33 6.28 -22.03
C ASN A 95 -7.28 5.45 -21.31
N TRP A 96 -7.07 4.24 -21.83
CA TRP A 96 -6.03 3.33 -21.40
C TRP A 96 -4.80 3.46 -22.28
N TRP A 97 -3.64 3.39 -21.64
CA TRP A 97 -2.32 3.46 -22.26
C TRP A 97 -1.39 2.43 -21.64
N THR A 98 -0.35 2.06 -22.38
CA THR A 98 0.86 1.50 -21.74
C THR A 98 1.59 2.67 -21.09
N GLY A 99 1.69 2.65 -19.76
CA GLY A 99 2.34 3.72 -18.99
C GLY A 99 3.83 3.45 -18.88
N VAL A 100 4.65 4.49 -19.05
CA VAL A 100 6.09 4.39 -18.81
C VAL A 100 6.61 5.59 -18.02
N THR A 101 7.70 5.40 -17.30
CA THR A 101 8.46 6.50 -16.66
C THR A 101 9.10 7.40 -17.72
N MET A 102 9.72 8.51 -17.30
CA MET A 102 10.35 9.48 -18.21
C MET A 102 11.41 8.89 -19.16
N ASN A 103 12.07 7.79 -18.80
CA ASN A 103 13.02 7.11 -19.69
C ASN A 103 12.50 5.77 -20.26
N GLY A 104 11.19 5.51 -20.18
CA GLY A 104 10.58 4.31 -20.76
C GLY A 104 10.66 3.07 -19.88
N SER A 105 10.85 3.22 -18.56
CA SER A 105 10.90 2.10 -17.62
C SER A 105 9.52 1.78 -17.04
N SER A 106 9.37 0.56 -16.50
CA SER A 106 8.23 0.15 -15.67
C SER A 106 8.60 0.20 -14.18
N LEU A 107 7.60 0.30 -13.31
CA LEU A 107 7.81 0.31 -11.86
C LEU A 107 8.11 -1.10 -11.30
N PRO A 108 8.89 -1.21 -10.20
CA PRO A 108 9.40 -2.51 -9.72
C PRO A 108 8.38 -3.35 -8.94
N SER A 109 7.19 -2.81 -8.69
CA SER A 109 6.14 -3.44 -7.90
C SER A 109 4.75 -2.90 -8.23
N GLN A 110 3.73 -3.74 -8.10
CA GLN A 110 2.30 -3.39 -8.11
C GLN A 110 1.89 -2.48 -6.95
N TYR A 111 2.73 -2.37 -5.92
CA TYR A 111 2.42 -1.70 -4.67
C TYR A 111 3.29 -0.46 -4.51
N CYS A 112 2.91 0.60 -5.20
CA CYS A 112 3.59 1.89 -5.16
C CYS A 112 2.63 3.00 -4.71
N SER A 113 3.18 4.07 -4.12
CA SER A 113 2.42 5.27 -3.77
C SER A 113 3.36 6.47 -3.52
N PHE A 114 2.85 7.68 -3.72
CA PHE A 114 3.53 8.91 -3.33
C PHE A 114 3.12 9.34 -1.93
N ASP A 115 3.99 10.09 -1.27
CA ASP A 115 3.62 10.94 -0.14
C ASP A 115 3.84 12.43 -0.46
N SER A 116 3.57 13.32 0.50
CA SER A 116 3.66 14.77 0.31
C SER A 116 5.06 15.28 -0.03
N SER A 117 6.12 14.51 0.23
CA SER A 117 7.49 14.89 -0.16
C SER A 117 7.70 14.81 -1.68
N GLY A 118 6.86 14.05 -2.38
CA GLY A 118 7.02 13.70 -3.79
C GLY A 118 7.84 12.43 -4.03
N ILE A 119 8.25 11.73 -2.97
CA ILE A 119 8.98 10.47 -3.08
C ILE A 119 8.00 9.34 -3.43
N LEU A 120 8.39 8.50 -4.40
CA LEU A 120 7.67 7.30 -4.79
C LEU A 120 8.14 6.13 -3.93
N HIS A 121 7.26 5.60 -3.09
CA HIS A 121 7.50 4.41 -2.27
C HIS A 121 6.92 3.20 -2.98
N CYS A 122 7.70 2.14 -3.14
CA CYS A 122 7.24 0.85 -3.62
C CYS A 122 7.64 -0.26 -2.65
N VAL A 123 6.77 -1.26 -2.46
CA VAL A 123 7.10 -2.45 -1.66
C VAL A 123 6.89 -3.69 -2.50
N ARG A 124 7.88 -4.57 -2.54
CA ARG A 124 7.79 -5.87 -3.22
C ARG A 124 7.95 -6.99 -2.20
N ALA A 125 7.05 -7.96 -2.24
CA ALA A 125 7.17 -9.20 -1.49
C ALA A 125 7.67 -10.33 -2.39
N ASP A 126 8.66 -11.09 -1.94
CA ASP A 126 9.16 -12.32 -2.55
C ASP A 126 9.24 -13.41 -1.47
N GLY A 127 8.19 -14.23 -1.39
CA GLY A 127 7.98 -15.15 -0.26
C GLY A 127 7.87 -14.41 1.06
N ILE A 128 8.80 -14.66 1.97
CA ILE A 128 8.87 -14.04 3.32
C ILE A 128 9.82 -12.84 3.39
N ILE A 129 10.29 -12.34 2.25
CA ILE A 129 11.19 -11.21 2.15
C ILE A 129 10.42 -10.03 1.56
N LEU A 130 10.35 -8.92 2.27
CA LEU A 130 9.83 -7.67 1.73
C LEU A 130 10.98 -6.71 1.40
N THR A 131 10.87 -5.99 0.29
CA THR A 131 11.81 -4.93 -0.08
C THR A 131 11.04 -3.64 -0.24
N HIS A 132 11.36 -2.65 0.59
CA HIS A 132 10.92 -1.26 0.45
C HIS A 132 11.91 -0.54 -0.45
N MET A 133 11.41 0.17 -1.45
CA MET A 133 12.17 0.87 -2.46
C MET A 133 11.64 2.31 -2.51
N ILE A 134 12.52 3.31 -2.53
CA ILE A 134 12.12 4.70 -2.74
C ILE A 134 12.80 5.29 -3.98
N SER A 135 12.11 6.19 -4.66
CA SER A 135 12.64 6.96 -5.77
C SER A 135 12.21 8.42 -5.66
N SER A 136 13.17 9.33 -5.80
CA SER A 136 12.93 10.78 -5.89
C SER A 136 12.97 11.31 -7.33
N ASP A 137 13.18 10.45 -8.31
CA ASP A 137 13.37 10.78 -9.73
C ASP A 137 12.36 10.09 -10.65
N GLY A 138 11.20 9.70 -10.10
CA GLY A 138 10.08 9.14 -10.86
C GLY A 138 10.27 7.70 -11.32
N GLY A 139 11.02 6.92 -10.55
CA GLY A 139 11.22 5.49 -10.74
C GLY A 139 12.47 5.11 -11.56
N GLU A 140 13.38 6.05 -11.78
CA GLU A 140 14.59 5.84 -12.58
C GLU A 140 15.73 5.24 -11.74
N MET A 141 15.89 5.71 -10.50
CA MET A 141 16.80 5.15 -9.50
C MET A 141 16.05 4.78 -8.23
N TRP A 142 16.56 3.75 -7.53
CA TRP A 142 15.94 3.18 -6.35
C TRP A 142 16.95 2.98 -5.23
N ASP A 143 16.62 3.49 -4.05
CA ASP A 143 17.25 3.10 -2.78
C ASP A 143 16.37 2.06 -2.09
N ASN A 144 16.99 1.02 -1.53
CA ASN A 144 16.28 -0.19 -1.10
C ASN A 144 16.61 -0.57 0.35
N GLN A 145 15.59 -1.05 1.07
CA GLN A 145 15.72 -1.75 2.34
C GLN A 145 14.99 -3.09 2.29
N THR A 146 15.65 -4.14 2.77
CA THR A 146 15.06 -5.48 2.85
C THR A 146 14.68 -5.83 4.29
N TYR A 147 13.45 -6.31 4.45
CA TYR A 147 12.89 -6.89 5.67
C TYR A 147 12.89 -8.41 5.50
N ASP A 148 13.94 -9.05 5.98
CA ASP A 148 14.13 -10.50 5.85
C ASP A 148 13.55 -11.23 7.07
N LEU A 149 12.43 -11.93 6.88
CA LEU A 149 11.83 -12.78 7.90
C LEU A 149 12.37 -14.22 7.89
N SER A 150 13.42 -14.49 7.11
CA SER A 150 14.10 -15.79 7.10
C SER A 150 14.56 -16.18 8.50
N GLY A 151 14.21 -17.40 8.89
CA GLY A 151 14.54 -17.94 10.20
C GLY A 151 13.49 -17.67 11.28
N VAL A 152 12.55 -16.73 11.08
CA VAL A 152 11.44 -16.48 12.02
C VAL A 152 10.06 -16.76 11.42
N ALA A 153 9.90 -16.67 10.10
CA ALA A 153 8.63 -16.94 9.42
C ALA A 153 8.67 -18.21 8.57
N SER A 154 7.53 -18.90 8.47
CA SER A 154 7.26 -19.92 7.45
C SER A 154 6.53 -19.36 6.23
N GLU A 155 5.70 -18.35 6.42
CA GLU A 155 4.87 -17.73 5.38
C GLU A 155 4.61 -16.25 5.69
N LEU A 156 4.46 -15.43 4.65
CA LEU A 156 3.98 -14.06 4.72
C LEU A 156 2.50 -14.08 4.38
N GLU A 157 1.64 -13.66 5.31
CA GLU A 157 0.19 -13.80 5.14
C GLU A 157 -0.45 -12.48 4.70
N GLU A 158 -0.08 -11.37 5.32
CA GLU A 158 -0.65 -10.06 5.04
C GLU A 158 0.38 -8.96 5.33
N TRP A 159 0.31 -7.84 4.61
CA TRP A 159 1.18 -6.69 4.84
C TRP A 159 0.60 -5.43 4.22
N GLU A 160 0.84 -4.27 4.79
CA GLU A 160 0.42 -2.99 4.23
C GLU A 160 1.37 -1.87 4.67
N PHE A 161 1.55 -0.86 3.84
CA PHE A 161 2.40 0.28 4.15
C PHE A 161 1.69 1.62 3.97
N HIS A 162 2.13 2.61 4.75
CA HIS A 162 1.79 4.01 4.56
C HIS A 162 3.07 4.85 4.70
N SER A 163 3.15 5.92 3.93
CA SER A 163 4.22 6.92 4.02
C SER A 163 3.63 8.30 4.28
N ASN A 164 4.42 9.17 4.88
CA ASN A 164 4.05 10.54 5.20
C ASN A 164 5.29 11.43 5.04
N GLY A 165 5.24 12.31 4.03
CA GLY A 165 6.36 13.18 3.68
C GLY A 165 6.55 14.32 4.67
N PHE A 166 5.48 14.78 5.33
CA PHE A 166 5.58 15.81 6.36
C PHE A 166 6.37 15.34 7.60
N HIS A 167 6.17 14.09 7.99
CA HIS A 167 6.83 13.45 9.12
C HIS A 167 8.12 12.72 8.74
N ASP A 168 8.47 12.67 7.46
CA ASP A 168 9.55 11.83 6.92
C ASP A 168 9.47 10.40 7.48
N LEU A 169 8.27 9.82 7.40
CA LEU A 169 7.92 8.56 8.04
C LEU A 169 7.36 7.56 7.05
N PHE A 170 7.88 6.34 7.11
CA PHE A 170 7.30 5.17 6.47
C PHE A 170 6.96 4.11 7.54
N VAL A 171 5.76 3.55 7.45
CA VAL A 171 5.27 2.50 8.35
C VAL A 171 4.93 1.27 7.53
N LEU A 172 5.53 0.13 7.87
CA LEU A 172 5.26 -1.17 7.26
C LEU A 172 4.68 -2.12 8.29
N ASN A 173 3.45 -2.56 8.07
CA ASN A 173 2.78 -3.56 8.87
C ASN A 173 2.86 -4.91 8.17
N VAL A 174 3.20 -5.96 8.91
CA VAL A 174 3.34 -7.31 8.38
C VAL A 174 2.78 -8.33 9.35
N ARG A 175 1.99 -9.24 8.81
CA ARG A 175 1.61 -10.51 9.42
C ARG A 175 2.41 -11.61 8.75
N TYR A 176 3.07 -12.41 9.57
CA TYR A 176 3.71 -13.63 9.10
C TYR A 176 3.38 -14.80 10.02
N GLN A 177 3.29 -15.99 9.44
CA GLN A 177 3.20 -17.22 10.22
C GLN A 177 4.57 -17.51 10.85
N SER A 178 4.64 -17.57 12.19
CA SER A 178 5.90 -17.89 12.88
C SER A 178 6.31 -19.33 12.61
N SER A 179 7.59 -19.55 12.32
CA SER A 179 8.18 -20.88 12.17
C SER A 179 8.16 -21.72 13.46
N SER A 180 7.85 -21.09 14.60
CA SER A 180 7.97 -21.67 15.94
C SER A 180 6.69 -21.53 16.79
N GLY A 181 5.62 -20.98 16.23
CA GLY A 181 4.45 -20.60 17.02
C GLY A 181 3.29 -20.05 16.18
N PRO A 182 2.45 -19.17 16.75
CA PRO A 182 1.31 -18.58 16.06
C PRO A 182 1.74 -17.53 15.01
N ASP A 183 0.78 -17.03 14.25
CA ASP A 183 0.92 -15.86 13.38
C ASP A 183 1.32 -14.64 14.24
N ILE A 184 2.16 -13.77 13.69
CA ILE A 184 2.69 -12.59 14.38
C ILE A 184 2.44 -11.35 13.52
N ASP A 185 1.81 -10.35 14.13
CA ASP A 185 1.63 -9.03 13.54
C ASP A 185 2.70 -8.08 14.07
N VAL A 186 3.38 -7.39 13.17
CA VAL A 186 4.41 -6.41 13.50
C VAL A 186 4.23 -5.12 12.73
N SER A 187 4.64 -4.01 13.34
CA SER A 187 4.83 -2.73 12.67
C SER A 187 6.28 -2.30 12.73
N TRP A 188 6.82 -1.91 11.59
CA TRP A 188 8.12 -1.25 11.48
C TRP A 188 7.91 0.23 11.17
N HIS A 189 8.65 1.08 11.88
CA HIS A 189 8.74 2.50 11.56
C HIS A 189 10.13 2.80 11.01
N VAL A 190 10.15 3.57 9.94
CA VAL A 190 11.34 4.17 9.34
C VAL A 190 11.12 5.68 9.41
N ARG A 191 11.63 6.31 10.45
CA ARG A 191 11.65 7.78 10.56
C ARG A 191 12.92 8.30 9.89
N ASP A 192 12.82 9.53 9.40
CA ASP A 192 13.86 10.15 8.60
C ASP A 192 14.23 9.28 7.38
N TYR A 193 13.20 8.72 6.69
CA TYR A 193 13.42 7.78 5.58
C TYR A 193 14.19 8.43 4.42
N SER A 194 14.13 9.76 4.30
CA SER A 194 14.92 10.54 3.35
C SER A 194 16.43 10.45 3.59
N GLU A 195 16.86 10.09 4.81
CA GLU A 195 18.26 9.91 5.20
C GLU A 195 18.65 8.43 5.30
N SER A 196 17.75 7.56 5.79
CA SER A 196 17.98 6.12 5.89
C SER A 196 16.70 5.30 5.88
N LEU A 197 16.68 4.24 5.08
CA LEU A 197 15.55 3.31 5.03
C LEU A 197 15.55 2.23 6.13
N GLU A 198 16.57 2.20 6.99
CA GLU A 198 16.66 1.22 8.08
C GLU A 198 15.57 1.48 9.13
N PRO A 199 14.78 0.47 9.53
CA PRO A 199 13.75 0.67 10.54
C PRO A 199 14.37 0.93 11.91
N ASP A 200 13.89 1.99 12.56
CA ASP A 200 14.37 2.38 13.89
C ASP A 200 13.51 1.81 15.04
N LEU A 201 12.32 1.30 14.70
CA LEU A 201 11.39 0.68 15.64
C LEU A 201 10.72 -0.52 14.99
N ARG A 202 10.56 -1.58 15.78
CA ARG A 202 9.72 -2.74 15.49
C ARG A 202 8.85 -3.04 16.71
N THR A 203 7.55 -3.00 16.55
CA THR A 203 6.56 -3.35 17.57
C THR A 203 5.83 -4.62 17.17
N ASN A 204 5.44 -5.43 18.15
CA ASN A 204 4.47 -6.50 17.91
C ASN A 204 3.09 -5.93 18.21
N ILE A 205 2.11 -6.24 17.37
CA ILE A 205 0.71 -5.84 17.55
C ILE A 205 -0.08 -7.08 17.95
N GLY A 206 -0.92 -6.93 18.98
CA GLY A 206 -1.69 -8.04 19.53
C GLY A 206 -0.84 -9.15 20.16
N LEU A 207 -1.47 -10.31 20.37
CA LEU A 207 -0.83 -11.48 20.99
C LEU A 207 -0.43 -12.59 20.01
N GLY A 208 -0.76 -12.42 18.73
CA GLY A 208 -0.56 -13.43 17.70
C GLY A 208 -1.59 -14.56 17.78
N ASP A 209 -1.98 -15.09 16.62
CA ASP A 209 -3.12 -15.99 16.49
C ASP A 209 -2.81 -17.24 15.65
N LEU A 210 -3.61 -18.29 15.84
CA LEU A 210 -3.70 -19.39 14.88
C LEU A 210 -5.11 -19.31 14.27
N ASP A 211 -5.20 -19.05 12.98
CA ASP A 211 -6.45 -19.20 12.21
C ASP A 211 -7.62 -18.26 12.60
N SER A 212 -7.34 -16.98 12.81
CA SER A 212 -8.36 -16.00 13.24
C SER A 212 -9.00 -15.26 12.05
N THR A 213 -10.25 -15.57 11.71
CA THR A 213 -11.00 -14.92 10.61
C THR A 213 -12.18 -14.08 11.10
N SER A 214 -12.55 -13.06 10.32
CA SER A 214 -13.64 -12.12 10.61
C SER A 214 -14.57 -11.95 9.38
N GLY A 215 -15.66 -11.19 9.51
CA GLY A 215 -16.58 -10.91 8.40
C GLY A 215 -17.74 -11.90 8.20
N ALA A 216 -18.77 -11.48 7.46
CA ALA A 216 -19.99 -12.26 7.25
C ALA A 216 -19.72 -13.51 6.39
N GLY A 217 -19.50 -14.66 7.03
CA GLY A 217 -19.15 -15.93 6.38
C GLY A 217 -17.85 -16.57 6.91
N ASN A 218 -17.11 -15.90 7.81
CA ASN A 218 -15.89 -16.38 8.48
C ASN A 218 -14.75 -16.83 7.55
N ASP A 219 -14.44 -16.05 6.52
CA ASP A 219 -13.34 -16.37 5.59
C ASP A 219 -12.47 -15.15 5.20
N ILE A 220 -12.62 -13.99 5.89
CA ILE A 220 -11.87 -12.77 5.54
C ILE A 220 -11.26 -12.14 6.81
N ARG A 221 -9.93 -12.18 6.94
CA ARG A 221 -9.20 -11.50 8.03
C ARG A 221 -9.13 -9.98 7.74
N PHE A 222 -9.24 -9.13 8.77
CA PHE A 222 -9.25 -7.65 8.66
C PHE A 222 -7.92 -6.99 9.02
N ASP A 223 -6.84 -7.77 9.14
CA ASP A 223 -5.54 -7.22 9.53
C ASP A 223 -5.05 -6.18 8.52
N PHE A 224 -4.69 -5.01 9.05
CA PHE A 224 -4.21 -3.86 8.30
C PHE A 224 -5.19 -3.30 7.25
N ALA A 225 -6.46 -3.70 7.29
CA ALA A 225 -7.50 -3.18 6.41
C ALA A 225 -7.72 -1.65 6.54
N SER A 226 -7.20 -1.06 7.62
CA SER A 226 -7.15 0.39 7.80
C SER A 226 -5.90 0.77 8.58
N ILE A 227 -5.07 1.63 7.97
CA ILE A 227 -3.90 2.25 8.60
C ILE A 227 -4.00 3.76 8.39
N GLY A 228 -3.55 4.51 9.39
CA GLY A 228 -3.38 5.95 9.28
C GLY A 228 -2.17 6.43 10.06
N ILE A 229 -1.38 7.30 9.47
CA ILE A 229 -0.33 8.03 10.18
C ILE A 229 -0.96 9.23 10.89
N LEU A 230 -0.70 9.34 12.18
CA LEU A 230 -1.24 10.39 13.04
C LEU A 230 -0.45 11.70 12.86
N PRO A 231 -1.07 12.87 13.12
CA PRO A 231 -0.39 14.17 13.02
C PRO A 231 0.82 14.38 13.95
N ASP A 232 1.06 13.46 14.89
CA ASP A 232 2.21 13.46 15.78
C ASP A 232 3.32 12.48 15.35
N GLY A 233 3.20 11.87 14.16
CA GLY A 233 4.12 10.84 13.67
C GLY A 233 3.88 9.46 14.26
N GLY A 234 2.76 9.24 14.97
CA GLY A 234 2.29 7.92 15.37
C GLY A 234 1.53 7.19 14.25
N ALA A 235 0.97 6.02 14.57
CA ALA A 235 0.16 5.23 13.65
C ALA A 235 -1.09 4.67 14.33
N VAL A 236 -2.18 4.54 13.57
CA VAL A 236 -3.37 3.76 13.94
C VAL A 236 -3.46 2.58 13.00
N ILE A 237 -3.53 1.37 13.55
CA ILE A 237 -3.41 0.13 12.77
C ILE A 237 -4.54 -0.80 13.18
N ALA A 238 -5.43 -1.11 12.24
CA ALA A 238 -6.45 -2.14 12.44
C ALA A 238 -5.80 -3.53 12.50
N TYR A 239 -6.20 -4.34 13.47
CA TYR A 239 -5.77 -5.73 13.58
C TYR A 239 -6.86 -6.58 14.23
N HIS A 240 -6.78 -7.89 14.09
CA HIS A 240 -7.66 -8.83 14.75
C HIS A 240 -6.82 -9.90 15.45
N ASP A 241 -7.06 -10.06 16.76
CA ASP A 241 -6.49 -11.15 17.52
C ASP A 241 -7.55 -11.88 18.38
N SER A 242 -7.28 -13.12 18.76
CA SER A 242 -8.20 -14.02 19.44
C SER A 242 -8.41 -13.67 20.91
N SER A 243 -7.76 -12.61 21.40
CA SER A 243 -7.95 -12.10 22.75
C SER A 243 -9.24 -11.30 22.89
N ASP A 244 -9.83 -10.85 21.78
CA ASP A 244 -11.10 -10.14 21.72
C ASP A 244 -12.01 -10.70 20.61
N PRO A 245 -13.33 -10.81 20.82
CA PRO A 245 -14.27 -11.22 19.77
C PRO A 245 -14.45 -10.20 18.63
N ASP A 246 -14.08 -8.93 18.84
CA ASP A 246 -14.25 -7.85 17.87
C ASP A 246 -12.89 -7.39 17.28
N PRO A 247 -12.85 -6.86 16.03
CA PRO A 247 -11.66 -6.22 15.49
C PRO A 247 -11.17 -5.05 16.35
N LEU A 248 -9.85 -4.92 16.46
CA LEU A 248 -9.16 -3.96 17.33
C LEU A 248 -8.39 -2.92 16.50
N PHE A 249 -7.96 -1.85 17.17
CA PHE A 249 -7.02 -0.88 16.61
C PHE A 249 -5.87 -0.66 17.60
N GLY A 250 -4.65 -0.85 17.12
CA GLY A 250 -3.44 -0.37 17.79
C GLY A 250 -3.29 1.13 17.56
N VAL A 251 -2.93 1.87 18.60
CA VAL A 251 -2.58 3.30 18.50
C VAL A 251 -1.16 3.46 19.00
N GLU A 252 -0.25 3.65 18.06
CA GLU A 252 1.16 3.88 18.31
C GLU A 252 1.40 5.38 18.43
N THR A 253 2.00 5.78 19.54
CA THR A 253 2.33 7.17 19.84
C THR A 253 3.77 7.24 20.33
N LEU A 254 4.38 8.42 20.20
CA LEU A 254 5.67 8.65 20.84
C LEU A 254 5.48 8.57 22.36
N LEU A 255 6.15 7.60 22.99
CA LEU A 255 6.12 7.48 24.44
C LEU A 255 6.72 8.74 25.06
N PRO A 256 6.02 9.38 26.03
CA PRO A 256 6.62 10.47 26.78
C PRO A 256 7.84 9.95 27.56
N LEU A 257 8.81 10.83 27.81
CA LEU A 257 10.04 10.50 28.56
C LEU A 257 9.76 9.86 29.93
N GLU A 258 8.59 10.11 30.51
CA GLU A 258 8.08 9.44 31.70
C GLU A 258 6.70 8.85 31.40
N TYR A 259 6.59 7.51 31.44
CA TYR A 259 5.34 6.77 31.33
C TYR A 259 5.32 5.63 32.37
N GLY A 260 4.44 5.75 33.38
CA GLY A 260 4.18 4.71 34.38
C GLY A 260 4.65 5.02 35.83
N PHE A 261 3.67 5.08 36.74
CA PHE A 261 3.69 5.19 38.21
C PHE A 261 4.53 6.31 38.88
N LEU A 262 3.89 7.45 39.14
CA LEU A 262 3.99 8.04 40.48
C LEU A 262 3.28 7.10 41.46
N GLN A 263 4.01 6.15 42.05
CA GLN A 263 3.57 5.54 43.31
C GLN A 263 3.69 6.61 44.41
N GLY A 264 2.54 7.12 44.84
CA GLY A 264 2.35 7.85 46.10
C GLY A 264 1.27 7.17 46.91
#